data_AF-A0A238BSZ9-F1
#
_entry.id   AF-A0A238BSZ9-F1
#
_cell.length_a   1.000
_cell.length_b   1.000
_cell.length_c   1.000
_cell.angle_alpha   90.00
_cell.angle_beta   90.00
_cell.angle_gamma   90.00
#
_symmetry.space_group_name_H-M   'P 1'
#
loop_
_entity.id
_entity.type
_entity.pdbx_description
1 polymer ?
#
loop_
_entity_poly.entity_id
_entity_poly.type
_entity_poly.pdbx_seq_one_letter_code
_entity_poly.pdbx_strand_id
1 'polypeptide(L)'
;MPAVERNSPELCASKDSVEKYICTEGMATSNWNPTLLLNKLYEISYEPRKESKLNRFTNMEGHLEVPVDGESIYAELQKNWVQKYFRTRDGRLQWFAVGRMRRHLLKSDYPAVAVPSKKIPPGANVFDKWRKAMNSHAASSYLDAFVNPVYPPLPHLAEVIIHKNVAEIIIIYVNNKVAIIELGSCSMRAGVLTMEPSLPQSFFPTIVLIKDDGTFIVGGDALLPENRRKGELIRPLRATDVSLERYVFHRSALKACLQKCVDDLKIDPTNYRVLLSIPQNISAALIADLLKIVLEEMCFQGAAISRQPSLVLYAYDVATGVVVDIGDCVNIVPVIDGYVVDSAIVSLPCGATQIISALQTKLMESNCGNYTFQSSVEMLISRYVMEQVYLFLTFLGFISDLLLKQFSRHNYVIGFMLKACFVAIDYEEEVKKCANNSCDVDAVVSIEEFEPTNEMMSSFKINSARFAATEGLFKPKRWGLDTKALHQLVFEAVQSSPIDSRKTLFRNIYLAGGVSLLPGLAERLEIEVASLVAPIIHTQVHLSPWRYNAAYLGAQVIASSTQFDQTCITLESLSDFLNHLQNSFF
;
A
#
# COMPACT_ATOMS: atom_id res chain seq x y z
N MET A 1 -38.32 41.13 -25.68
CA MET A 1 -38.16 39.91 -26.52
C MET A 1 -37.85 38.75 -25.57
N PRO A 2 -38.50 37.60 -25.76
CA PRO A 2 -38.61 36.56 -24.73
C PRO A 2 -37.34 35.72 -24.57
N ALA A 3 -37.24 35.06 -23.41
CA ALA A 3 -36.20 34.14 -23.00
C ALA A 3 -36.08 32.95 -23.97
N VAL A 4 -34.83 32.66 -24.36
CA VAL A 4 -34.48 31.43 -25.10
C VAL A 4 -34.05 30.41 -24.05
N GLU A 5 -34.91 29.40 -23.84
CA GLU A 5 -34.58 28.16 -23.16
C GLU A 5 -33.34 27.54 -23.81
N ARG A 6 -32.22 27.48 -23.08
CA ARG A 6 -31.11 26.61 -23.45
C ARG A 6 -31.37 25.25 -22.84
N ASN A 7 -31.95 24.36 -23.64
CA ASN A 7 -31.93 22.92 -23.38
C ASN A 7 -30.49 22.49 -23.10
N SER A 8 -30.28 21.95 -21.91
CA SER A 8 -29.06 21.27 -21.49
C SER A 8 -28.84 20.04 -22.39
N PRO A 9 -27.72 19.95 -23.14
CA PRO A 9 -27.38 18.72 -23.81
C PRO A 9 -26.90 17.71 -22.75
N GLU A 10 -27.53 16.55 -22.72
CA GLU A 10 -26.98 15.35 -22.08
C GLU A 10 -25.52 15.19 -22.56
N LEU A 11 -24.56 15.38 -21.65
CA LEU A 11 -23.16 15.08 -21.91
C LEU A 11 -23.02 13.55 -21.91
N CYS A 12 -23.39 12.94 -23.03
CA CYS A 12 -22.95 11.61 -23.39
C CYS A 12 -21.42 11.62 -23.36
N ALA A 13 -20.84 10.91 -22.39
CA ALA A 13 -19.41 10.64 -22.36
C ALA A 13 -18.99 10.10 -23.74
N SER A 14 -18.02 10.75 -24.37
CA SER A 14 -17.44 10.33 -25.64
C SER A 14 -17.06 8.84 -25.56
N LYS A 15 -17.59 8.04 -26.49
CA LYS A 15 -17.37 6.58 -26.62
C LYS A 15 -15.91 6.17 -26.89
N ASP A 16 -14.95 7.10 -26.84
CA ASP A 16 -13.60 6.95 -27.40
C ASP A 16 -12.46 6.82 -26.35
N SER A 17 -12.74 6.36 -25.12
CA SER A 17 -11.67 6.14 -24.12
C SER A 17 -11.77 4.79 -23.38
N VAL A 18 -12.35 3.78 -24.03
CA VAL A 18 -12.23 2.39 -23.56
C VAL A 18 -11.09 1.75 -24.35
N GLU A 19 -9.95 1.54 -23.70
CA GLU A 19 -8.92 0.65 -24.25
C GLU A 19 -9.53 -0.75 -24.34
N LYS A 20 -9.87 -1.16 -25.56
CA LYS A 20 -10.30 -2.52 -25.87
C LYS A 20 -9.11 -3.47 -25.70
N TYR A 21 -9.07 -4.20 -24.59
CA TYR A 21 -8.14 -5.31 -24.44
C TYR A 21 -8.70 -6.52 -25.18
N ILE A 22 -8.43 -6.59 -26.49
CA ILE A 22 -8.78 -7.77 -27.29
C ILE A 22 -7.71 -8.83 -27.01
N CYS A 23 -8.08 -9.92 -26.34
CA CYS A 23 -7.23 -11.10 -26.26
C CYS A 23 -7.17 -11.72 -27.66
N THR A 24 -6.13 -11.40 -28.43
CA THR A 24 -5.96 -11.93 -29.79
C THR A 24 -5.52 -13.40 -29.74
N GLU A 25 -6.07 -14.21 -30.65
CA GLU A 25 -5.55 -15.56 -30.90
C GLU A 25 -4.06 -15.44 -31.31
N GLY A 26 -3.16 -16.09 -30.57
CA GLY A 26 -1.71 -16.06 -30.81
C GLY A 26 -0.83 -15.61 -29.63
N MET A 27 -1.41 -15.11 -28.53
CA MET A 27 -0.62 -14.81 -27.32
C MET A 27 -0.26 -16.09 -26.56
N ALA A 28 1.00 -16.19 -26.10
CA ALA A 28 1.51 -17.35 -25.35
C ALA A 28 0.68 -17.66 -24.08
N THR A 29 0.05 -16.64 -23.48
CA THR A 29 -0.77 -16.77 -22.28
C THR A 29 -2.24 -17.08 -22.54
N SER A 30 -2.68 -17.23 -23.79
CA SER A 30 -4.11 -17.33 -24.15
C SER A 30 -4.84 -18.50 -23.48
N ASN A 31 -4.20 -19.67 -23.42
CA ASN A 31 -4.77 -20.90 -22.85
C ASN A 31 -4.38 -21.15 -21.38
N TRP A 32 -3.54 -20.30 -20.79
CA TRP A 32 -3.02 -20.51 -19.44
C TRP A 32 -4.01 -20.06 -18.37
N ASN A 33 -4.25 -20.91 -17.37
CA ASN A 33 -5.10 -20.58 -16.23
C ASN A 33 -4.27 -19.84 -15.14
N PRO A 34 -4.51 -18.53 -14.90
CA PRO A 34 -3.70 -17.76 -13.97
C PRO A 34 -4.12 -17.91 -12.50
N THR A 35 -5.01 -18.84 -12.14
CA THR A 35 -5.59 -18.94 -10.79
C THR A 35 -4.52 -19.07 -9.70
N LEU A 36 -3.50 -19.91 -9.88
CA LEU A 36 -2.44 -20.07 -8.88
C LEU A 36 -1.64 -18.78 -8.67
N LEU A 37 -1.35 -18.06 -9.76
CA LEU A 37 -0.67 -16.77 -9.67
C LEU A 37 -1.58 -15.70 -9.02
N LEU A 38 -2.86 -15.69 -9.35
CA LEU A 38 -3.84 -14.80 -8.74
C LEU A 38 -3.95 -15.03 -7.23
N ASN A 39 -4.01 -16.29 -6.80
CA ASN A 39 -3.99 -16.64 -5.38
C ASN A 39 -2.71 -16.13 -4.72
N LYS A 40 -1.54 -16.30 -5.34
CA LYS A 40 -0.30 -15.75 -4.81
C LYS A 40 -0.32 -14.22 -4.61
N LEU A 41 -0.97 -13.47 -5.51
CA LEU A 41 -0.98 -12.01 -5.52
C LEU A 41 -2.13 -11.37 -4.72
N TYR A 42 -3.25 -12.09 -4.55
CA TYR A 42 -4.50 -11.55 -4.00
C TYR A 42 -5.12 -12.39 -2.88
N GLU A 43 -4.64 -13.61 -2.62
CA GLU A 43 -5.11 -14.38 -1.48
C GLU A 43 -4.55 -13.80 -0.19
N ILE A 44 -5.44 -13.63 0.78
CA ILE A 44 -5.08 -13.18 2.12
C ILE A 44 -4.78 -14.44 2.91
N SER A 45 -3.49 -14.66 3.24
CA SER A 45 -3.12 -15.80 4.07
C SER A 45 -3.71 -15.60 5.46
N TYR A 46 -4.63 -16.50 5.82
CA TYR A 46 -5.26 -16.50 7.13
C TYR A 46 -4.47 -17.30 8.18
N GLU A 47 -3.35 -17.91 7.79
CA GLU A 47 -2.43 -18.48 8.76
C GLU A 47 -1.67 -17.33 9.43
N PRO A 48 -1.82 -17.10 10.75
CA PRO A 48 -0.95 -16.16 11.45
C PRO A 48 0.49 -16.62 11.19
N ARG A 49 1.40 -15.69 10.91
CA ARG A 49 2.84 -16.01 10.88
C ARG A 49 3.13 -16.81 12.14
N LYS A 50 3.35 -18.12 12.02
CA LYS A 50 3.82 -18.92 13.15
C LYS A 50 5.18 -18.34 13.47
N GLU A 51 5.27 -17.53 14.53
CA GLU A 51 6.55 -17.28 15.16
C GLU A 51 7.12 -18.65 15.49
N SER A 52 8.09 -19.08 14.69
CA SER A 52 8.86 -20.26 15.05
C SER A 52 9.45 -19.94 16.42
N LYS A 53 9.43 -20.90 17.34
CA LYS A 53 10.15 -20.78 18.63
C LYS A 53 11.65 -20.50 18.46
N LEU A 54 12.16 -20.45 17.22
CA LEU A 54 13.49 -19.99 16.85
C LEU A 54 13.66 -18.46 16.88
N ASN A 55 12.61 -17.66 16.68
CA ASN A 55 12.70 -16.19 16.62
C ASN A 55 12.31 -15.56 17.96
N ARG A 56 13.05 -15.91 19.02
CA ARG A 56 12.82 -15.36 20.38
C ARG A 56 13.24 -13.89 20.53
N PHE A 57 13.79 -13.28 19.49
CA PHE A 57 14.44 -11.98 19.57
C PHE A 57 14.06 -11.07 18.42
N THR A 58 13.92 -9.80 18.77
CA THR A 58 13.43 -8.75 17.90
C THR A 58 14.56 -8.12 17.08
N ASN A 59 14.41 -8.14 15.76
CA ASN A 59 15.33 -7.45 14.85
C ASN A 59 14.87 -6.01 14.64
N MET A 60 15.73 -5.04 14.96
CA MET A 60 15.48 -3.62 14.77
C MET A 60 16.73 -2.96 14.20
N GLU A 61 16.56 -1.89 13.45
CA GLU A 61 17.67 -1.03 13.03
C GLU A 61 17.21 0.41 12.92
N GLY A 62 18.14 1.34 13.14
CA GLY A 62 17.83 2.76 13.20
C GLY A 62 18.98 3.55 13.78
N HIS A 63 18.73 4.78 14.22
CA HIS A 63 19.74 5.64 14.83
C HIS A 63 19.46 5.82 16.32
N LEU A 64 20.48 5.67 17.16
CA LEU A 64 20.45 5.86 18.61
C LEU A 64 21.48 6.91 19.00
N GLU A 65 21.08 7.86 19.84
CA GLU A 65 22.01 8.81 20.45
C GLU A 65 22.69 8.15 21.65
N VAL A 66 24.02 8.13 21.64
CA VAL A 66 24.84 7.60 22.73
C VAL A 66 25.84 8.63 23.23
N PRO A 67 26.16 8.65 24.53
CA PRO A 67 27.19 9.53 25.07
C PRO A 67 28.55 9.27 24.40
N VAL A 68 29.36 10.31 24.22
CA VAL A 68 30.71 10.21 23.62
C VAL A 68 31.64 9.31 24.45
N ASP A 69 31.46 9.34 25.76
CA ASP A 69 32.13 8.57 26.81
C ASP A 69 31.48 7.17 26.91
N GLY A 70 31.88 6.25 26.03
CA GLY A 70 31.32 4.89 25.85
C GLY A 70 31.36 3.93 27.06
N GLU A 71 31.52 4.44 28.28
CA GLU A 71 31.53 3.69 29.55
C GLU A 71 30.33 4.03 30.46
N SER A 72 29.56 5.08 30.17
CA SER A 72 28.47 5.53 31.04
C SER A 72 27.14 4.80 30.77
N ILE A 73 26.58 4.20 31.82
CA ILE A 73 25.30 3.45 31.83
C ILE A 73 24.06 4.33 32.12
N TYR A 74 24.22 5.62 32.39
CA TYR A 74 23.13 6.55 32.73
C TYR A 74 23.04 7.73 31.76
N ALA A 75 21.80 8.13 31.44
CA ALA A 75 21.49 9.27 30.59
C ALA A 75 21.41 10.56 31.43
N GLU A 76 22.37 11.46 31.25
CA GLU A 76 22.41 12.77 31.89
C GLU A 76 22.28 13.88 30.84
N LEU A 77 21.38 14.85 31.08
CA LEU A 77 21.04 15.93 30.12
C LEU A 77 22.23 16.83 29.72
N GLN A 78 23.32 16.86 30.51
CA GLN A 78 24.47 17.73 30.29
C GLN A 78 25.58 17.10 29.43
N LYS A 79 25.42 15.85 28.98
CA LYS A 79 26.43 15.14 28.20
C LYS A 79 26.39 15.51 26.71
N ASN A 80 27.54 15.36 26.04
CA ASN A 80 27.61 15.43 24.59
C ASN A 80 27.18 14.08 23.99
N TRP A 81 26.24 14.12 23.05
CA TRP A 81 25.63 12.94 22.44
C TRP A 81 26.05 12.81 20.97
N VAL A 82 26.28 11.57 20.53
CA VAL A 82 26.60 11.25 19.14
C VAL A 82 25.60 10.23 18.62
N GLN A 83 25.02 10.53 17.47
CA GLN A 83 24.11 9.62 16.79
C GLN A 83 24.89 8.45 16.17
N LYS A 84 24.55 7.22 16.56
CA LYS A 84 25.11 5.99 15.99
C LYS A 84 24.01 5.15 15.37
N TYR A 85 24.27 4.60 14.19
CA TYR A 85 23.37 3.62 13.60
C TYR A 85 23.46 2.33 14.42
N PHE A 86 22.34 1.82 14.89
CA PHE A 86 22.25 0.58 15.65
C PHE A 86 21.44 -0.47 14.92
N ARG A 87 21.70 -1.72 15.26
CA ARG A 87 20.98 -2.89 14.80
C ARG A 87 20.89 -3.90 15.95
N THR A 88 19.70 -4.27 16.36
CA THR A 88 19.48 -5.42 17.22
C THR A 88 19.26 -6.66 16.36
N ARG A 89 19.99 -7.74 16.66
CA ARG A 89 19.73 -9.07 16.11
C ARG A 89 19.95 -10.13 17.18
N ASP A 90 19.05 -11.09 17.26
CA ASP A 90 19.18 -12.25 18.15
C ASP A 90 19.41 -11.89 19.63
N GLY A 91 18.82 -10.78 20.09
CA GLY A 91 18.93 -10.31 21.47
C GLY A 91 20.24 -9.57 21.78
N ARG A 92 21.05 -9.30 20.75
CA ARG A 92 22.29 -8.54 20.83
C ARG A 92 22.15 -7.20 20.11
N LEU A 93 22.47 -6.13 20.81
CA LEU A 93 22.56 -4.77 20.26
C LEU A 93 23.95 -4.57 19.66
N GLN A 94 23.99 -4.18 18.39
CA GLN A 94 25.21 -3.75 17.69
C GLN A 94 25.04 -2.30 17.27
N TRP A 95 26.09 -1.49 17.35
CA TRP A 95 26.07 -0.15 16.78
C TRP A 95 27.34 0.15 15.99
N PHE A 96 27.21 1.02 15.00
CA PHE A 96 28.25 1.39 14.06
C PHE A 96 28.58 2.87 14.24
N ALA A 97 29.86 3.19 14.43
CA ALA A 97 30.32 4.58 14.45
C ALA A 97 30.31 5.13 13.01
N VAL A 98 29.67 6.28 12.81
CA VAL A 98 29.70 6.99 11.53
C VAL A 98 30.88 7.96 11.57
N GLY A 99 31.95 7.65 10.82
CA GLY A 99 33.15 8.48 10.72
C GLY A 99 34.20 7.89 9.78
N ARG A 100 35.06 8.75 9.19
CA ARG A 100 36.05 8.45 8.12
C ARG A 100 37.15 7.42 8.45
N MET A 101 37.03 6.61 9.50
CA MET A 101 37.97 5.53 9.78
C MET A 101 37.23 4.19 9.88
N ARG A 102 37.80 3.20 9.17
CA ARG A 102 37.48 1.76 9.13
C ARG A 102 36.36 1.31 10.08
N ARG A 103 35.32 0.69 9.49
CA ARG A 103 34.26 -0.05 10.19
C ARG A 103 34.88 -0.98 11.24
N HIS A 104 34.80 -0.62 12.52
CA HIS A 104 35.11 -1.51 13.63
C HIS A 104 33.81 -1.84 14.34
N LEU A 105 33.49 -3.14 14.40
CA LEU A 105 32.42 -3.66 15.24
C LEU A 105 32.84 -3.49 16.70
N LEU A 106 32.23 -2.53 17.39
CA LEU A 106 32.27 -2.51 18.86
C LEU A 106 31.13 -3.42 19.33
N LYS A 107 31.51 -4.59 19.84
CA LYS A 107 30.59 -5.60 20.35
C LYS A 107 30.57 -5.44 21.88
N SER A 108 29.46 -4.98 22.44
CA SER A 108 29.20 -5.17 23.87
C SER A 108 28.01 -6.09 24.03
N ASP A 109 28.22 -7.25 24.64
CA ASP A 109 27.17 -8.22 24.94
C ASP A 109 26.34 -7.71 26.13
N TYR A 110 25.46 -6.74 25.89
CA TYR A 110 24.38 -6.45 26.83
C TYR A 110 23.21 -7.39 26.52
N PRO A 111 22.77 -8.25 27.46
CA PRO A 111 21.54 -8.99 27.30
C PRO A 111 20.39 -7.99 27.24
N ALA A 112 19.70 -7.91 26.10
CA ALA A 112 18.41 -7.23 26.05
C ALA A 112 17.49 -7.93 27.06
N VAL A 113 17.10 -7.21 28.11
CA VAL A 113 16.16 -7.69 29.11
C VAL A 113 14.87 -8.06 28.37
N ALA A 114 14.46 -9.33 28.48
CA ALA A 114 13.16 -9.77 27.99
C ALA A 114 12.11 -8.83 28.60
N VAL A 115 11.41 -8.07 27.75
CA VAL A 115 10.25 -7.30 28.20
C VAL A 115 9.30 -8.32 28.82
N PRO A 116 9.00 -8.24 30.13
CA PRO A 116 8.03 -9.14 30.73
C PRO A 116 6.75 -8.98 29.94
N SER A 117 6.09 -10.08 29.60
CA SER A 117 4.70 -10.07 29.14
C SER A 117 3.85 -9.46 30.26
N LYS A 118 3.80 -8.12 30.31
CA LYS A 118 2.89 -7.41 31.21
C LYS A 118 1.51 -7.86 30.78
N LYS A 119 0.83 -8.59 31.67
CA LYS A 119 -0.59 -8.89 31.55
C LYS A 119 -1.29 -7.58 31.21
N ILE A 120 -1.93 -7.58 30.06
CA ILE A 120 -2.63 -6.45 29.48
C ILE A 120 -3.71 -6.02 30.47
N PRO A 121 -3.75 -4.74 30.91
CA PRO A 121 -4.82 -4.26 31.77
C PRO A 121 -6.17 -4.45 31.08
N PRO A 122 -7.18 -5.04 31.75
CA PRO A 122 -8.53 -5.13 31.21
C PRO A 122 -9.14 -3.74 31.19
N GLY A 123 -9.57 -3.25 30.02
CA GLY A 123 -10.40 -2.03 29.92
C GLY A 123 -10.03 -0.98 28.85
N ALA A 124 -8.93 -1.11 28.11
CA ALA A 124 -8.61 -0.18 27.01
C ALA A 124 -8.93 -0.79 25.62
N ASN A 125 -9.57 0.00 24.75
CA ASN A 125 -9.95 -0.34 23.37
C ASN A 125 -8.71 -0.90 22.60
N VAL A 126 -8.90 -2.00 21.88
CA VAL A 126 -7.82 -2.68 21.12
C VAL A 126 -7.28 -1.76 20.02
N PHE A 127 -8.13 -0.94 19.40
CA PHE A 127 -7.70 0.07 18.43
C PHE A 127 -6.74 1.09 19.05
N ASP A 128 -7.02 1.60 20.26
CA ASP A 128 -6.15 2.54 20.97
C ASP A 128 -4.79 1.94 21.35
N LYS A 129 -4.77 0.62 21.57
CA LYS A 129 -3.53 -0.12 21.89
C LYS A 129 -2.68 -0.34 20.64
N TRP A 130 -3.30 -0.71 19.51
CA TRP A 130 -2.64 -0.79 18.21
C TRP A 130 -2.03 0.56 17.80
N ARG A 131 -2.80 1.64 17.96
CA ARG A 131 -2.40 3.03 17.72
C ARG A 131 -1.15 3.43 18.51
N LYS A 132 -1.14 3.15 19.82
CA LYS A 132 0.04 3.37 20.69
C LYS A 132 1.26 2.52 20.29
N ALA A 133 1.05 1.31 19.77
CA ALA A 133 2.12 0.44 19.32
C ALA A 133 2.81 0.99 18.05
N MET A 134 2.04 1.50 17.09
CA MET A 134 2.55 2.13 15.85
C MET A 134 3.48 3.31 16.15
N ASN A 135 3.09 4.16 17.09
CA ASN A 135 3.84 5.35 17.50
C ASN A 135 5.10 5.06 18.34
N SER A 136 5.33 3.81 18.75
CA SER A 136 6.48 3.44 19.58
C SER A 136 7.69 2.91 18.79
N HIS A 137 7.61 2.88 17.45
CA HIS A 137 8.56 2.16 16.59
C HIS A 137 8.82 0.71 17.08
N ALA A 138 7.81 0.10 17.71
CA ALA A 138 7.87 -1.30 18.12
C ALA A 138 8.06 -2.18 16.90
N ALA A 139 8.78 -3.29 17.06
CA ALA A 139 9.05 -4.17 15.95
C ALA A 139 7.79 -4.75 15.31
N SER A 140 7.89 -5.08 14.03
CA SER A 140 6.78 -5.60 13.23
C SER A 140 6.07 -6.78 13.89
N SER A 141 6.76 -7.63 14.66
CA SER A 141 6.13 -8.74 15.39
C SER A 141 5.16 -8.32 16.51
N TYR A 142 5.37 -7.14 17.12
CA TYR A 142 4.43 -6.58 18.09
C TYR A 142 3.21 -5.95 17.41
N LEU A 143 3.37 -5.39 16.21
CA LEU A 143 2.29 -4.86 15.38
C LEU A 143 1.48 -5.97 14.69
N ASP A 144 2.14 -7.08 14.33
CA ASP A 144 1.56 -8.30 13.77
C ASP A 144 0.60 -9.00 14.75
N ALA A 145 0.71 -8.73 16.06
CA ALA A 145 -0.20 -9.26 17.06
C ALA A 145 -1.59 -8.60 17.06
N PHE A 146 -1.74 -7.41 16.47
CA PHE A 146 -2.98 -6.61 16.54
C PHE A 146 -3.81 -6.60 15.27
N VAL A 147 -3.21 -6.93 14.11
CA VAL A 147 -3.92 -7.01 12.83
C VAL A 147 -3.88 -8.45 12.38
N ASN A 148 -5.00 -9.16 12.56
CA ASN A 148 -5.12 -10.56 12.17
C ASN A 148 -6.12 -10.72 11.03
N PRO A 149 -5.88 -11.63 10.08
CA PRO A 149 -6.89 -12.04 9.13
C PRO A 149 -8.03 -12.76 9.88
N VAL A 150 -9.28 -12.42 9.58
CA VAL A 150 -10.46 -12.92 10.31
C VAL A 150 -11.22 -13.92 9.46
N TYR A 151 -11.24 -15.17 9.90
CA TYR A 151 -11.99 -16.24 9.23
C TYR A 151 -13.50 -16.07 9.42
N PRO A 152 -14.32 -16.40 8.41
CA PRO A 152 -15.78 -16.51 8.57
C PRO A 152 -16.15 -17.56 9.64
N PRO A 153 -17.26 -17.37 10.41
CA PRO A 153 -18.21 -16.26 10.33
C PRO A 153 -17.62 -14.95 10.87
N LEU A 154 -17.85 -13.85 10.14
CA LEU A 154 -17.23 -12.57 10.44
C LEU A 154 -17.83 -11.96 11.72
N PRO A 155 -17.03 -11.69 12.77
CA PRO A 155 -17.52 -11.06 14.00
C PRO A 155 -17.83 -9.58 13.75
N HIS A 156 -19.04 -9.14 14.08
CA HIS A 156 -19.45 -7.75 13.91
C HIS A 156 -19.23 -6.93 15.18
N LEU A 157 -18.97 -5.62 15.01
CA LEU A 157 -18.91 -4.68 16.13
C LEU A 157 -20.25 -4.63 16.90
N ALA A 158 -20.31 -5.25 18.08
CA ALA A 158 -21.41 -5.09 19.03
C ALA A 158 -21.01 -4.06 20.10
N GLU A 159 -21.61 -2.88 20.05
CA GLU A 159 -21.56 -1.94 21.17
C GLU A 159 -22.49 -2.41 22.29
N VAL A 160 -22.02 -2.30 23.53
CA VAL A 160 -22.83 -2.58 24.72
C VAL A 160 -23.21 -1.26 25.38
N ILE A 161 -24.45 -0.81 25.20
CA ILE A 161 -25.00 0.33 25.92
C ILE A 161 -25.56 -0.20 27.24
N ILE A 162 -24.95 0.22 28.36
CA ILE A 162 -25.43 -0.11 29.70
C ILE A 162 -26.30 1.05 30.19
N HIS A 163 -27.62 0.88 30.14
CA HIS A 163 -28.55 1.79 30.81
C HIS A 163 -28.67 1.36 32.27
N LYS A 164 -28.18 2.20 33.19
CA LYS A 164 -28.44 2.03 34.62
C LYS A 164 -29.60 2.93 35.01
N ASN A 165 -30.68 2.33 35.47
CA ASN A 165 -31.67 3.04 36.27
C ASN A 165 -31.76 2.41 37.66
N VAL A 166 -32.40 3.08 38.61
CA VAL A 166 -32.38 2.72 40.05
C VAL A 166 -32.91 1.29 40.33
N ALA A 167 -33.64 0.68 39.37
CA ALA A 167 -34.24 -0.66 39.51
C ALA A 167 -33.61 -1.76 38.62
N GLU A 168 -32.96 -1.46 37.49
CA GLU A 168 -32.46 -2.47 36.54
C GLU A 168 -31.21 -2.01 35.77
N ILE A 169 -30.39 -2.99 35.36
CA ILE A 169 -29.31 -2.84 34.38
C ILE A 169 -29.83 -3.35 33.04
N ILE A 170 -30.04 -2.45 32.08
CA ILE A 170 -30.40 -2.82 30.70
C ILE A 170 -29.11 -2.85 29.87
N ILE A 171 -28.79 -4.01 29.32
CA ILE A 171 -27.67 -4.22 28.39
C ILE A 171 -28.25 -4.22 26.97
N ILE A 172 -28.07 -3.13 26.22
CA ILE A 172 -28.46 -3.06 24.81
C ILE A 172 -27.23 -3.38 23.97
N TYR A 173 -27.31 -4.45 23.18
CA TYR A 173 -26.31 -4.75 22.16
C TYR A 173 -26.68 -4.01 20.89
N VAL A 174 -26.00 -2.90 20.59
CA VAL A 174 -26.13 -2.21 19.29
C VAL A 174 -25.14 -2.84 18.33
N ASN A 175 -25.65 -3.58 17.35
CA ASN A 175 -24.82 -4.20 16.34
C ASN A 175 -24.46 -3.14 15.29
N ASN A 176 -23.29 -2.53 15.42
CA ASN A 176 -22.77 -1.56 14.46
C ASN A 176 -22.20 -2.29 13.23
N LYS A 177 -23.10 -2.72 12.35
CA LYS A 177 -22.77 -3.42 11.11
C LYS A 177 -22.32 -2.43 10.05
N VAL A 178 -21.01 -2.33 9.86
CA VAL A 178 -20.39 -1.50 8.83
C VAL A 178 -19.59 -2.36 7.86
N ALA A 179 -19.90 -2.25 6.58
CA ALA A 179 -19.07 -2.76 5.49
C ALA A 179 -18.05 -1.69 5.10
N ILE A 180 -16.81 -2.09 4.86
CA ILE A 180 -15.73 -1.20 4.44
C ILE A 180 -15.29 -1.65 3.06
N ILE A 181 -15.36 -0.75 2.08
CA ILE A 181 -14.96 -1.03 0.70
C ILE A 181 -13.95 0.03 0.27
N GLU A 182 -12.73 -0.40 -0.01
CA GLU A 182 -11.67 0.43 -0.58
C GLU A 182 -11.63 0.26 -2.11
N LEU A 183 -11.88 1.35 -2.81
CA LEU A 183 -11.88 1.44 -4.26
C LEU A 183 -10.46 1.78 -4.76
N GLY A 184 -9.72 0.76 -5.22
CA GLY A 184 -8.42 0.95 -5.85
C GLY A 184 -8.46 0.64 -7.35
N SER A 185 -7.68 1.38 -8.16
CA SER A 185 -7.64 1.17 -9.62
C SER A 185 -6.99 -0.16 -10.01
N CYS A 186 -6.01 -0.64 -9.25
CA CYS A 186 -5.38 -1.95 -9.44
C CYS A 186 -6.14 -3.09 -8.76
N SER A 187 -6.69 -2.83 -7.59
CA SER A 187 -7.25 -3.85 -6.73
C SER A 187 -8.30 -3.27 -5.80
N MET A 188 -9.35 -4.03 -5.55
CA MET A 188 -10.41 -3.67 -4.60
C MET A 188 -10.25 -4.50 -3.34
N ARG A 189 -10.46 -3.86 -2.19
CA ARG A 189 -10.42 -4.51 -0.87
C ARG A 189 -11.75 -4.27 -0.19
N ALA A 190 -12.29 -5.29 0.44
CA ALA A 190 -13.48 -5.12 1.28
C ALA A 190 -13.43 -6.00 2.52
N GLY A 191 -14.15 -5.57 3.54
CA GLY A 191 -14.37 -6.34 4.75
C GLY A 191 -15.50 -5.76 5.58
N VAL A 192 -15.74 -6.36 6.74
CA VAL A 192 -16.67 -5.83 7.73
C VAL A 192 -15.90 -5.27 8.91
N LEU A 193 -16.50 -4.31 9.61
CA LEU A 193 -15.95 -3.80 10.85
C LEU A 193 -16.00 -4.88 11.95
N THR A 194 -14.82 -5.30 12.39
CA THR A 194 -14.59 -6.34 13.40
C THR A 194 -14.27 -5.73 14.78
N MET A 195 -14.26 -6.56 15.83
CA MET A 195 -13.83 -6.16 17.19
C MET A 195 -12.41 -5.59 17.25
N GLU A 196 -11.54 -6.12 16.40
CA GLU A 196 -10.11 -5.82 16.34
C GLU A 196 -9.77 -5.44 14.90
N PRO A 197 -8.71 -4.63 14.67
CA PRO A 197 -8.20 -4.39 13.33
C PRO A 197 -7.98 -5.71 12.57
N SER A 198 -8.44 -5.77 11.33
CA SER A 198 -8.31 -6.97 10.51
C SER A 198 -7.82 -6.63 9.11
N LEU A 199 -7.14 -7.57 8.47
CA LEU A 199 -6.91 -7.49 7.03
C LEU A 199 -8.27 -7.59 6.29
N PRO A 200 -8.37 -7.07 5.05
CA PRO A 200 -9.59 -7.24 4.27
C PRO A 200 -10.00 -8.72 4.18
N GLN A 201 -11.27 -8.99 3.93
CA GLN A 201 -11.77 -10.36 3.75
C GLN A 201 -12.10 -10.68 2.28
N SER A 202 -12.27 -9.65 1.46
CA SER A 202 -12.29 -9.72 0.01
C SER A 202 -11.14 -8.87 -0.54
N PHE A 203 -10.31 -9.46 -1.40
CA PHE A 203 -9.24 -8.76 -2.08
C PHE A 203 -9.03 -9.35 -3.47
N PHE A 204 -9.20 -8.53 -4.51
CA PHE A 204 -9.17 -9.00 -5.89
C PHE A 204 -8.72 -7.91 -6.88
N PRO A 205 -8.23 -8.28 -8.08
CA PRO A 205 -7.89 -7.30 -9.11
C PRO A 205 -9.12 -6.52 -9.57
N THR A 206 -9.01 -5.19 -9.69
CA THR A 206 -10.10 -4.33 -10.20
C THR A 206 -10.18 -4.43 -11.72
N ILE A 207 -10.68 -5.57 -12.20
CA ILE A 207 -10.88 -5.87 -13.61
C ILE A 207 -12.23 -6.54 -13.82
N VAL A 208 -12.89 -6.21 -14.94
CA VAL A 208 -14.20 -6.72 -15.30
C VAL A 208 -14.19 -7.17 -16.74
N LEU A 209 -14.71 -8.37 -17.01
CA LEU A 209 -15.02 -8.83 -18.35
C LEU A 209 -16.48 -8.50 -18.65
N ILE A 210 -16.71 -7.81 -19.77
CA ILE A 210 -18.03 -7.62 -20.36
C ILE A 210 -18.22 -8.69 -21.43
N LYS A 211 -19.16 -9.60 -21.23
CA LYS A 211 -19.52 -10.61 -22.23
C LYS A 211 -20.40 -10.01 -23.33
N ASP A 212 -20.46 -10.70 -24.47
CA ASP A 212 -21.27 -10.29 -25.62
C ASP A 212 -22.78 -10.20 -25.30
N ASP A 213 -23.24 -10.95 -24.29
CA ASP A 213 -24.61 -10.92 -23.77
C ASP A 213 -24.88 -9.78 -22.76
N GLY A 214 -23.88 -8.95 -22.47
CA GLY A 214 -23.96 -7.84 -21.53
C GLY A 214 -23.76 -8.23 -20.07
N THR A 215 -23.45 -9.50 -19.76
CA THR A 215 -23.14 -9.93 -18.39
C THR A 215 -21.71 -9.54 -17.98
N PHE A 216 -21.52 -9.29 -16.68
CA PHE A 216 -20.23 -8.89 -16.11
C PHE A 216 -19.62 -10.04 -15.31
N ILE A 217 -18.33 -10.33 -15.53
CA ILE A 217 -17.52 -11.18 -14.66
C ILE A 217 -16.43 -10.33 -14.03
N VAL A 218 -16.22 -10.45 -12.73
CA VAL A 218 -15.34 -9.54 -11.96
C VAL A 218 -14.16 -10.29 -11.36
N GLY A 219 -13.00 -9.64 -11.33
CA GLY A 219 -11.84 -10.10 -10.57
C GLY A 219 -11.09 -11.23 -11.25
N GLY A 220 -10.64 -12.21 -10.47
CA GLY A 220 -9.86 -13.34 -10.97
C GLY A 220 -10.61 -14.16 -12.03
N ASP A 221 -11.92 -14.34 -11.85
CA ASP A 221 -12.76 -15.11 -12.76
C ASP A 221 -12.83 -14.49 -14.17
N ALA A 222 -12.71 -13.17 -14.26
CA ALA A 222 -12.68 -12.45 -15.53
C ALA A 222 -11.44 -12.84 -16.37
N LEU A 223 -10.36 -13.27 -15.71
CA LEU A 223 -9.07 -13.60 -16.32
C LEU A 223 -8.93 -15.08 -16.68
N LEU A 224 -9.92 -15.91 -16.35
CA LEU A 224 -9.92 -17.32 -16.74
C LEU A 224 -9.98 -17.47 -18.27
N PRO A 225 -9.21 -18.39 -18.89
CA PRO A 225 -9.13 -18.55 -20.35
C PRO A 225 -10.49 -18.66 -21.05
N GLU A 226 -11.41 -19.45 -20.51
CA GLU A 226 -12.76 -19.68 -21.03
C GLU A 226 -13.63 -18.42 -21.01
N ASN A 227 -13.36 -17.49 -20.10
CA ASN A 227 -14.09 -16.24 -19.96
C ASN A 227 -13.47 -15.16 -20.85
N ARG A 228 -12.17 -14.87 -20.70
CA ARG A 228 -11.50 -13.76 -21.41
C ARG A 228 -11.42 -13.93 -22.94
N ARG A 229 -11.72 -15.11 -23.47
CA ARG A 229 -11.86 -15.36 -24.92
C ARG A 229 -13.20 -14.89 -25.50
N LYS A 230 -14.21 -14.61 -24.66
CA LYS A 230 -15.60 -14.33 -25.06
C LYS A 230 -16.12 -13.02 -24.47
N GLY A 231 -15.34 -11.95 -24.62
CA GLY A 231 -15.73 -10.62 -24.15
C GLY A 231 -14.59 -9.63 -24.14
N GLU A 232 -14.87 -8.45 -23.56
CA GLU A 232 -13.94 -7.34 -23.46
C GLU A 232 -13.54 -7.11 -21.99
N LEU A 233 -12.23 -7.12 -21.71
CA LEU A 233 -11.72 -6.80 -20.40
C LEU A 233 -11.58 -5.28 -20.24
N ILE A 234 -12.13 -4.74 -19.16
CA ILE A 234 -12.04 -3.33 -18.80
C ILE A 234 -11.61 -3.17 -17.34
N ARG A 235 -11.02 -2.01 -17.03
CA ARG A 235 -10.77 -1.57 -15.66
C ARG A 235 -11.79 -0.50 -15.30
N PRO A 236 -12.73 -0.75 -14.38
CA PRO A 236 -13.86 0.14 -14.12
C PRO A 236 -13.48 1.46 -13.44
N LEU A 237 -12.27 1.50 -12.84
CA LEU A 237 -11.71 2.65 -12.15
C LEU A 237 -10.32 2.95 -12.72
N ARG A 238 -10.21 3.97 -13.57
CA ARG A 238 -8.94 4.39 -14.18
C ARG A 238 -8.76 5.90 -14.05
N ALA A 239 -7.56 6.32 -13.65
CA ALA A 239 -7.14 7.71 -13.79
C ALA A 239 -6.85 7.98 -15.28
N THR A 240 -7.49 9.00 -15.86
CA THR A 240 -7.17 9.43 -17.23
C THR A 240 -5.93 10.34 -17.26
N ASP A 241 -5.54 10.70 -18.48
CA ASP A 241 -4.34 11.45 -18.84
C ASP A 241 -4.02 12.65 -17.92
N VAL A 242 -2.72 12.97 -17.83
CA VAL A 242 -2.07 14.01 -17.00
C VAL A 242 -2.76 15.37 -17.14
N SER A 243 -3.36 15.62 -18.29
CA SER A 243 -3.95 16.92 -18.66
C SER A 243 -5.36 17.17 -18.12
N LEU A 244 -6.09 16.12 -17.69
CA LEU A 244 -7.52 16.23 -17.40
C LEU A 244 -7.91 15.88 -15.96
N GLU A 245 -7.02 15.28 -15.17
CA GLU A 245 -7.24 14.89 -13.76
C GLU A 245 -8.63 14.30 -13.50
N ARG A 246 -9.07 13.36 -14.35
CA ARG A 246 -10.40 12.77 -14.25
C ARG A 246 -10.29 11.27 -14.10
N TYR A 247 -10.94 10.74 -13.08
CA TYR A 247 -11.28 9.33 -13.14
C TYR A 247 -12.42 9.13 -14.12
N VAL A 248 -12.38 8.04 -14.90
CA VAL A 248 -13.52 7.57 -15.67
C VAL A 248 -14.06 6.33 -14.99
N PHE A 249 -15.35 6.37 -14.65
CA PHE A 249 -16.04 5.24 -14.02
C PHE A 249 -16.98 4.59 -15.03
N HIS A 250 -16.79 3.30 -15.27
CA HIS A 250 -17.82 2.52 -15.95
C HIS A 250 -18.86 2.09 -14.91
N ARG A 251 -19.92 2.90 -14.75
CA ARG A 251 -20.96 2.77 -13.70
C ARG A 251 -21.41 1.33 -13.44
N SER A 252 -21.85 0.61 -14.48
CA SER A 252 -22.37 -0.76 -14.34
C SER A 252 -21.31 -1.78 -13.93
N ALA A 253 -20.07 -1.61 -14.40
CA ALA A 253 -18.97 -2.50 -14.08
C ALA A 253 -18.47 -2.25 -12.66
N LEU A 254 -18.48 -0.99 -12.21
CA LEU A 254 -18.18 -0.63 -10.82
C LEU A 254 -19.24 -1.16 -9.86
N LYS A 255 -20.53 -1.07 -10.22
CA LYS A 255 -21.60 -1.74 -9.47
C LYS A 255 -21.36 -3.24 -9.36
N ALA A 256 -20.96 -3.91 -10.45
CA ALA A 256 -20.62 -5.33 -10.41
C ALA A 256 -19.45 -5.63 -9.47
N CYS A 257 -18.43 -4.76 -9.40
CA CYS A 257 -17.35 -4.87 -8.41
C CYS A 257 -17.86 -4.73 -6.97
N LEU A 258 -18.71 -3.73 -6.70
CA LEU A 258 -19.30 -3.54 -5.37
C LEU A 258 -20.17 -4.74 -4.96
N GLN A 259 -20.93 -5.29 -5.90
CA GLN A 259 -21.70 -6.52 -5.69
C GLN A 259 -20.79 -7.70 -5.38
N LYS A 260 -19.68 -7.88 -6.10
CA LYS A 260 -18.69 -8.90 -5.78
C LYS A 260 -18.17 -8.78 -4.34
N CYS A 261 -17.92 -7.56 -3.84
CA CYS A 261 -17.55 -7.38 -2.44
C CYS A 261 -18.64 -7.87 -1.49
N VAL A 262 -19.90 -7.54 -1.74
CA VAL A 262 -21.04 -8.02 -0.92
C VAL A 262 -21.10 -9.55 -0.92
N ASP A 263 -20.95 -10.16 -2.11
CA ASP A 263 -21.01 -11.61 -2.29
C ASP A 263 -19.85 -12.33 -1.58
N ASP A 264 -18.61 -11.83 -1.75
CA ASP A 264 -17.42 -12.37 -1.09
C ASP A 264 -17.53 -12.26 0.44
N LEU A 265 -18.08 -11.15 0.95
CA LEU A 265 -18.32 -10.94 2.38
C LEU A 265 -19.52 -11.72 2.91
N LYS A 266 -20.39 -12.26 2.04
CA LYS A 266 -21.62 -12.98 2.36
C LYS A 266 -22.53 -12.17 3.28
N ILE A 267 -22.68 -10.88 2.98
CA ILE A 267 -23.54 -9.96 3.73
C ILE A 267 -24.78 -9.60 2.94
N ASP A 268 -25.84 -9.22 3.66
CA ASP A 268 -27.02 -8.58 3.09
C ASP A 268 -26.91 -7.06 3.29
N PRO A 269 -26.69 -6.25 2.23
CA PRO A 269 -26.49 -4.80 2.33
C PRO A 269 -27.57 -4.06 3.12
N THR A 270 -28.82 -4.55 3.09
CA THR A 270 -29.96 -3.93 3.79
C THR A 270 -29.81 -3.91 5.31
N ASN A 271 -28.88 -4.71 5.84
CA ASN A 271 -28.54 -4.79 7.26
C ASN A 271 -27.24 -4.04 7.62
N TYR A 272 -26.62 -3.33 6.68
CA TYR A 272 -25.31 -2.69 6.86
C TYR A 272 -25.35 -1.23 6.46
N ARG A 273 -24.48 -0.45 7.11
CA ARG A 273 -23.97 0.82 6.57
C ARG A 273 -22.65 0.55 5.85
N VAL A 274 -22.24 1.42 4.94
CA VAL A 274 -21.00 1.26 4.17
C VAL A 274 -20.08 2.47 4.30
N LEU A 275 -18.80 2.23 4.53
CA LEU A 275 -17.74 3.22 4.37
C LEU A 275 -16.98 2.96 3.07
N LEU A 276 -17.06 3.91 2.14
CA LEU A 276 -16.33 3.87 0.87
C LEU A 276 -15.03 4.65 0.99
N SER A 277 -13.90 3.96 0.85
CA SER A 277 -12.58 4.58 0.73
C SER A 277 -12.25 4.83 -0.74
N ILE A 278 -12.09 6.10 -1.11
CA ILE A 278 -11.92 6.54 -2.50
C ILE A 278 -10.58 7.26 -2.73
N PRO A 279 -10.04 7.26 -3.97
CA PRO A 279 -8.86 8.04 -4.31
C PRO A 279 -9.04 9.56 -4.12
N GLN A 280 -7.91 10.30 -4.08
CA GLN A 280 -7.93 11.74 -3.79
C GLN A 280 -8.63 12.59 -4.87
N ASN A 281 -8.57 12.19 -6.14
CA ASN A 281 -9.04 13.02 -7.25
C ASN A 281 -10.35 12.54 -7.90
N ILE A 282 -11.24 11.91 -7.12
CA ILE A 282 -12.62 11.64 -7.56
C ILE A 282 -13.45 12.93 -7.51
N SER A 283 -14.20 13.21 -8.59
CA SER A 283 -15.08 14.37 -8.71
C SER A 283 -16.40 14.22 -7.95
N ALA A 284 -17.04 15.34 -7.62
CA ALA A 284 -18.36 15.36 -6.97
C ALA A 284 -19.43 14.57 -7.74
N ALA A 285 -19.45 14.65 -9.08
CA ALA A 285 -20.40 13.90 -9.89
C ALA A 285 -20.24 12.37 -9.72
N LEU A 286 -19.00 11.90 -9.68
CA LEU A 286 -18.69 10.49 -9.50
C LEU A 286 -18.97 10.00 -8.07
N ILE A 287 -18.74 10.86 -7.07
CA ILE A 287 -19.16 10.63 -5.68
C ILE A 287 -20.69 10.48 -5.61
N ALA A 288 -21.44 11.35 -6.28
CA ALA A 288 -22.89 11.28 -6.33
C ALA A 288 -23.39 9.96 -6.94
N ASP A 289 -22.78 9.52 -8.04
CA ASP A 289 -23.13 8.25 -8.68
C ASP A 289 -22.81 7.05 -7.78
N LEU A 290 -21.68 7.07 -7.07
CA LEU A 290 -21.35 6.03 -6.09
C LEU A 290 -22.39 5.94 -4.97
N LEU A 291 -22.80 7.08 -4.40
CA LEU A 291 -23.80 7.14 -3.35
C LEU A 291 -25.15 6.60 -3.84
N LYS A 292 -25.57 6.95 -5.05
CA LYS A 292 -26.79 6.41 -5.67
C LYS A 292 -26.71 4.90 -5.84
N ILE A 293 -25.59 4.36 -6.34
CA ILE A 293 -25.43 2.90 -6.48
C ILE A 293 -25.59 2.21 -5.13
N VAL A 294 -24.91 2.68 -4.07
CA VAL A 294 -24.92 1.98 -2.79
C VAL A 294 -26.22 2.17 -2.00
N LEU A 295 -26.86 3.33 -2.07
CA LEU A 295 -28.08 3.64 -1.31
C LEU A 295 -29.36 3.26 -2.06
N GLU A 296 -29.47 3.57 -3.37
CA GLU A 296 -30.70 3.34 -4.15
C GLU A 296 -30.76 1.93 -4.74
N GLU A 297 -29.64 1.42 -5.27
CA GLU A 297 -29.64 0.14 -6.00
C GLU A 297 -29.20 -1.06 -5.16
N MET A 298 -28.23 -0.86 -4.27
CA MET A 298 -27.77 -1.92 -3.35
C MET A 298 -28.46 -1.86 -1.99
N CYS A 299 -29.18 -0.78 -1.69
CA CYS A 299 -30.01 -0.64 -0.49
C CYS A 299 -29.24 -0.73 0.84
N PHE A 300 -27.99 -0.23 0.92
CA PHE A 300 -27.32 -0.04 2.21
C PHE A 300 -28.10 0.96 3.09
N GLN A 301 -28.12 0.75 4.41
CA GLN A 301 -28.83 1.60 5.38
C GLN A 301 -28.28 3.03 5.43
N GLY A 302 -26.99 3.18 5.11
CA GLY A 302 -26.31 4.45 5.06
C GLY A 302 -24.93 4.30 4.44
N ALA A 303 -24.38 5.39 3.92
CA ALA A 303 -23.09 5.43 3.25
C ALA A 303 -22.26 6.62 3.73
N ALA A 304 -20.98 6.40 4.00
CA ALA A 304 -20.00 7.45 4.24
C ALA A 304 -18.87 7.33 3.21
N ILE A 305 -18.26 8.45 2.86
CA ILE A 305 -17.12 8.50 1.93
C ILE A 305 -15.93 9.09 2.66
N SER A 306 -14.77 8.48 2.46
CA SER A 306 -13.49 8.98 2.99
C SER A 306 -12.39 8.87 1.95
N ARG A 307 -11.53 9.88 1.90
CA ARG A 307 -10.40 9.93 0.97
C ARG A 307 -9.24 9.08 1.51
N GLN A 308 -8.61 8.30 0.64
CA GLN A 308 -7.50 7.41 0.97
C GLN A 308 -6.35 8.09 1.74
N PRO A 309 -5.88 9.31 1.40
CA PRO A 309 -4.78 9.94 2.14
C PRO A 309 -5.09 10.19 3.62
N SER A 310 -6.28 10.71 3.94
CA SER A 310 -6.68 10.91 5.34
C SER A 310 -6.74 9.58 6.09
N LEU A 311 -7.28 8.54 5.45
CA LEU A 311 -7.32 7.19 6.02
C LEU A 311 -5.92 6.63 6.28
N VAL A 312 -4.97 6.86 5.37
CA VAL A 312 -3.56 6.48 5.59
C VAL A 312 -3.05 7.10 6.89
N LEU A 313 -3.23 8.41 7.13
CA LEU A 313 -2.75 9.03 8.37
C LEU A 313 -3.43 8.47 9.63
N TYR A 314 -4.72 8.15 9.56
CA TYR A 314 -5.40 7.44 10.66
C TYR A 314 -4.77 6.07 10.94
N ALA A 315 -4.33 5.34 9.91
CA ALA A 315 -3.64 4.07 10.09
C ALA A 315 -2.23 4.22 10.68
N TYR A 316 -1.60 5.39 10.51
CA TYR A 316 -0.35 5.76 11.16
C TYR A 316 -0.54 6.40 12.54
N ASP A 317 -1.79 6.58 13.01
CA ASP A 317 -2.16 7.27 14.26
C ASP A 317 -1.58 8.69 14.38
N VAL A 318 -1.70 9.44 13.28
CA VAL A 318 -1.24 10.83 13.17
C VAL A 318 -2.28 11.68 12.46
N ALA A 319 -2.33 12.99 12.77
CA ALA A 319 -3.26 13.93 12.15
C ALA A 319 -2.58 14.90 11.16
N THR A 320 -1.25 15.01 11.21
CA THR A 320 -0.47 15.99 10.43
C THR A 320 0.72 15.32 9.76
N GLY A 321 0.84 15.50 8.45
CA GLY A 321 1.92 14.93 7.65
C GLY A 321 1.67 15.02 6.14
N VAL A 322 2.65 14.57 5.37
CA VAL A 322 2.52 14.40 3.92
C VAL A 322 2.33 12.92 3.63
N VAL A 323 1.20 12.56 3.01
CA VAL A 323 1.00 11.20 2.52
C VAL A 323 1.58 11.10 1.12
N VAL A 324 2.46 10.13 0.90
CA VAL A 324 2.97 9.75 -0.42
C VAL A 324 2.44 8.36 -0.74
N ASP A 325 1.30 8.30 -1.41
CA ASP A 325 0.64 7.07 -1.83
C ASP A 325 1.06 6.71 -3.26
N ILE A 326 1.75 5.59 -3.40
CA ILE A 326 2.27 5.11 -4.69
C ILE A 326 1.58 3.79 -5.03
N GLY A 327 0.48 3.91 -5.75
CA GLY A 327 -0.27 2.82 -6.36
C GLY A 327 -0.04 2.80 -7.87
N ASP A 328 -1.14 2.71 -8.62
CA ASP A 328 -1.15 2.90 -10.07
C ASP A 328 -0.66 4.29 -10.48
N CYS A 329 -1.01 5.28 -9.65
CA CYS A 329 -0.62 6.68 -9.73
C CYS A 329 0.10 7.07 -8.44
N VAL A 330 0.88 8.14 -8.48
CA VAL A 330 1.49 8.77 -7.30
C VAL A 330 0.58 9.91 -6.84
N ASN A 331 0.18 9.87 -5.58
CA ASN A 331 -0.52 10.97 -4.91
C ASN A 331 0.32 11.47 -3.73
N ILE A 332 0.58 12.78 -3.69
CA ILE A 332 1.29 13.45 -2.61
C ILE A 332 0.32 14.46 -2.02
N VAL A 333 -0.09 14.23 -0.78
CA VAL A 333 -1.18 14.96 -0.14
C VAL A 333 -0.75 15.43 1.24
N PRO A 334 -0.46 16.73 1.41
CA PRO A 334 -0.26 17.32 2.72
C PRO A 334 -1.57 17.41 3.48
N VAL A 335 -1.53 17.00 4.75
CA VAL A 335 -2.65 17.07 5.69
C VAL A 335 -2.17 17.75 6.96
N ILE A 336 -2.95 18.69 7.46
CA ILE A 336 -2.68 19.46 8.69
C ILE A 336 -3.90 19.35 9.59
N ASP A 337 -3.70 18.77 10.77
CA ASP A 337 -4.72 18.57 11.81
C ASP A 337 -5.99 17.89 11.28
N GLY A 338 -5.81 16.91 10.39
CA GLY A 338 -6.87 16.15 9.75
C GLY A 338 -7.45 16.79 8.48
N TYR A 339 -7.06 18.01 8.13
CA TYR A 339 -7.53 18.73 6.94
C TYR A 339 -6.53 18.63 5.80
N VAL A 340 -7.00 18.26 4.61
CA VAL A 340 -6.18 18.24 3.40
C VAL A 340 -5.87 19.66 2.95
N VAL A 341 -4.63 19.91 2.53
CA VAL A 341 -4.22 21.19 1.95
C VAL A 341 -4.41 21.13 0.43
N ASP A 342 -5.60 21.50 -0.04
CA ASP A 342 -6.00 21.30 -1.45
C ASP A 342 -5.07 21.98 -2.46
N SER A 343 -4.58 23.19 -2.15
CA SER A 343 -3.63 23.93 -2.99
C SER A 343 -2.24 23.28 -3.10
N ALA A 344 -1.98 22.26 -2.29
CA ALA A 344 -0.70 21.58 -2.18
C ALA A 344 -0.77 20.09 -2.58
N ILE A 345 -1.92 19.63 -3.07
CA ILE A 345 -2.07 18.28 -3.63
C ILE A 345 -1.25 18.18 -4.91
N VAL A 346 -0.48 17.10 -5.04
CA VAL A 346 0.21 16.75 -6.27
C VAL A 346 -0.20 15.34 -6.66
N SER A 347 -0.76 15.19 -7.85
CA SER A 347 -1.11 13.90 -8.44
C SER A 347 -0.35 13.71 -9.75
N LEU A 348 0.28 12.55 -9.90
CA LEU A 348 0.88 12.13 -11.15
C LEU A 348 0.22 10.83 -11.60
N PRO A 349 -0.23 10.73 -12.87
CA PRO A 349 -0.67 9.46 -13.44
C PRO A 349 0.53 8.57 -13.82
N CYS A 350 1.63 8.67 -13.06
CA CYS A 350 2.72 7.74 -13.11
C CYS A 350 2.96 7.07 -11.75
N GLY A 351 3.24 5.77 -11.76
CA GLY A 351 3.36 4.95 -10.57
C GLY A 351 3.73 3.52 -10.92
N ALA A 352 2.98 2.54 -10.43
CA ALA A 352 3.20 1.13 -10.69
C ALA A 352 3.20 0.80 -12.20
N THR A 353 2.28 1.41 -12.97
CA THR A 353 2.14 1.11 -14.41
C THR A 353 3.40 1.46 -15.19
N GLN A 354 4.07 2.57 -14.90
CA GLN A 354 5.32 2.97 -15.58
C GLN A 354 6.50 2.15 -15.12
N ILE A 355 6.56 1.76 -13.83
CA ILE A 355 7.57 0.82 -13.35
C ILE A 355 7.41 -0.52 -14.07
N ILE A 356 6.17 -1.02 -14.18
CA ILE A 356 5.87 -2.27 -14.88
C ILE A 356 6.22 -2.16 -16.36
N SER A 357 5.85 -1.07 -17.04
CA SER A 357 6.19 -0.85 -18.44
C SER A 357 7.71 -0.82 -18.67
N ALA A 358 8.45 -0.11 -17.82
CA ALA A 358 9.92 -0.08 -17.89
C ALA A 358 10.55 -1.46 -17.60
N LEU A 359 9.98 -2.22 -16.66
CA LEU A 359 10.38 -3.59 -16.37
C LEU A 359 10.13 -4.49 -17.59
N GLN A 360 8.97 -4.39 -18.23
CA GLN A 360 8.62 -5.17 -19.42
C GLN A 360 9.58 -4.89 -20.57
N THR A 361 9.92 -3.63 -20.83
CA THR A 361 10.95 -3.27 -21.84
C THR A 361 12.26 -3.99 -21.55
N LYS A 362 12.72 -3.97 -20.29
CA LYS A 362 13.96 -4.64 -19.89
C LYS A 362 13.87 -6.18 -19.95
N LEU A 363 12.71 -6.74 -19.63
CA LEU A 363 12.46 -8.17 -19.75
C LEU A 363 12.50 -8.62 -21.20
N MET A 364 11.88 -7.87 -22.12
CA MET A 364 11.91 -8.15 -23.56
C MET A 364 13.32 -8.03 -24.15
N GLU A 365 14.12 -7.07 -23.69
CA GLU A 365 15.53 -6.94 -24.09
C GLU A 365 16.39 -8.13 -23.62
N SER A 366 16.15 -8.60 -22.39
CA SER A 366 17.03 -9.58 -21.72
C SER A 366 16.58 -11.03 -21.90
N ASN A 367 15.34 -11.26 -22.34
CA ASN A 367 14.74 -12.58 -22.45
C ASN A 367 14.13 -12.77 -23.84
N CYS A 368 14.64 -13.73 -24.61
CA CYS A 368 14.17 -14.06 -25.97
C CYS A 368 12.88 -14.89 -25.94
N GLY A 369 11.78 -14.35 -25.39
CA GLY A 369 10.50 -15.04 -25.23
C GLY A 369 9.38 -14.52 -26.14
N ASN A 370 8.31 -15.31 -26.28
CA ASN A 370 7.10 -14.97 -27.05
C ASN A 370 6.12 -14.05 -26.29
N TYR A 371 6.57 -13.32 -25.25
CA TYR A 371 5.71 -12.41 -24.50
C TYR A 371 5.68 -11.03 -25.13
N THR A 372 4.47 -10.50 -25.28
CA THR A 372 4.26 -9.09 -25.70
C THR A 372 4.12 -8.15 -24.51
N PHE A 373 3.78 -8.70 -23.34
CA PHE A 373 3.43 -8.00 -22.12
C PHE A 373 2.26 -7.02 -22.24
N GLN A 374 1.40 -7.22 -23.23
CA GLN A 374 0.23 -6.36 -23.48
C GLN A 374 -1.06 -6.88 -22.86
N SER A 375 -1.16 -8.19 -22.60
CA SER A 375 -2.39 -8.76 -22.04
C SER A 375 -2.50 -8.54 -20.53
N SER A 376 -3.74 -8.45 -20.02
CA SER A 376 -4.01 -8.33 -18.58
C SER A 376 -3.40 -9.47 -17.75
N VAL A 377 -3.23 -10.66 -18.35
CA VAL A 377 -2.60 -11.81 -17.68
C VAL A 377 -1.07 -11.70 -17.69
N GLU A 378 -0.46 -11.19 -18.75
CA GLU A 378 0.99 -10.91 -18.78
C GLU A 378 1.37 -9.75 -17.85
N MET A 379 0.45 -8.81 -17.62
CA MET A 379 0.59 -7.79 -16.57
C MET A 379 0.69 -8.39 -15.17
N LEU A 380 -0.03 -9.49 -14.89
CA LEU A 380 0.10 -10.21 -13.60
C LEU A 380 1.48 -10.84 -13.44
N ILE A 381 2.03 -11.42 -14.51
CA ILE A 381 3.39 -11.96 -14.51
C ILE A 381 4.38 -10.83 -14.22
N SER A 382 4.21 -9.68 -14.87
CA SER A 382 5.08 -8.51 -14.65
C SER A 382 5.02 -8.01 -13.21
N ARG A 383 3.81 -7.96 -12.63
CA ARG A 383 3.59 -7.63 -11.22
C ARG A 383 4.27 -8.66 -10.29
N TYR A 384 4.08 -9.95 -10.55
CA TYR A 384 4.71 -11.02 -9.79
C TYR A 384 6.24 -10.92 -9.80
N VAL A 385 6.82 -10.72 -10.99
CA VAL A 385 8.26 -10.53 -11.18
C VAL A 385 8.74 -9.33 -10.37
N MET A 386 8.02 -8.20 -10.37
CA MET A 386 8.36 -7.02 -9.58
C MET A 386 8.31 -7.28 -8.07
N GLU A 387 7.31 -8.02 -7.59
CA GLU A 387 7.04 -8.24 -6.17
C GLU A 387 7.85 -9.38 -5.53
N GLN A 388 8.53 -10.22 -6.33
CA GLN A 388 9.27 -11.37 -5.82
C GLN A 388 10.34 -11.01 -4.79
N VAL A 389 10.56 -11.92 -3.84
CA VAL A 389 11.60 -11.81 -2.80
C VAL A 389 12.59 -12.95 -2.97
N TYR A 390 13.87 -12.62 -3.09
CA TYR A 390 14.99 -13.55 -3.14
C TYR A 390 15.72 -13.58 -1.80
N LEU A 391 16.14 -14.76 -1.38
CA LEU A 391 17.10 -14.91 -0.29
C LEU A 391 18.51 -14.77 -0.85
N PHE A 392 19.19 -13.68 -0.51
CA PHE A 392 20.58 -13.46 -0.87
C PHE A 392 21.50 -13.95 0.26
N LEU A 393 22.16 -15.08 0.03
CA LEU A 393 23.23 -15.56 0.90
C LEU A 393 24.53 -14.90 0.43
N THR A 394 24.91 -13.77 1.04
CA THR A 394 26.27 -13.25 0.82
C THR A 394 27.27 -14.26 1.34
N PHE A 395 27.96 -14.97 0.44
CA PHE A 395 29.31 -15.45 0.72
C PHE A 395 30.18 -14.20 0.86
N LEU A 396 30.40 -13.74 2.10
CA LEU A 396 31.43 -12.72 2.35
C LEU A 396 32.79 -13.33 2.03
N GLY A 397 33.29 -13.09 0.82
CA GLY A 397 34.62 -13.47 0.35
C GLY A 397 35.79 -12.77 1.07
N PHE A 398 35.65 -12.44 2.36
CA PHE A 398 36.67 -11.78 3.16
C PHE A 398 36.65 -12.18 4.64
N ILE A 399 36.30 -13.43 4.94
CA ILE A 399 36.54 -14.02 6.26
C ILE A 399 37.40 -15.25 6.06
N SER A 400 38.64 -15.18 6.54
CA SER A 400 39.60 -16.28 6.59
C SER A 400 38.96 -17.60 7.04
N ASP A 401 39.35 -18.71 6.41
CA ASP A 401 38.92 -20.11 6.65
C ASP A 401 38.80 -20.56 8.13
N LEU A 402 39.41 -19.82 9.06
CA LEU A 402 39.37 -20.08 10.48
C LEU A 402 37.99 -19.82 11.13
N LEU A 403 37.22 -18.84 10.63
CA LEU A 403 35.89 -18.52 11.17
C LEU A 403 34.80 -19.47 10.63
N LEU A 404 34.92 -19.93 9.38
CA LEU A 404 34.02 -20.93 8.80
C LEU A 404 34.03 -22.27 9.56
N LYS A 405 35.20 -22.72 10.03
CA LYS A 405 35.31 -23.94 10.86
C LYS A 405 34.69 -23.80 12.25
N GLN A 406 34.64 -22.59 12.81
CA GLN A 406 34.02 -22.35 14.12
C GLN A 406 32.48 -22.27 14.02
N PHE A 407 31.96 -21.75 12.89
CA PHE A 407 30.52 -21.67 12.62
C PHE A 407 29.90 -22.95 12.07
N SER A 408 30.67 -23.86 11.47
CA SER A 408 30.20 -25.17 10.98
C SER A 408 29.58 -26.10 12.05
N ARG A 409 29.71 -25.79 13.35
CA ARG A 409 29.09 -26.58 14.42
C ARG A 409 27.66 -26.15 14.76
N HIS A 410 27.17 -25.02 14.25
CA HIS A 410 25.78 -24.60 14.42
C HIS A 410 25.24 -24.09 13.08
N ASN A 411 24.25 -24.80 12.53
CA ASN A 411 23.61 -24.49 11.25
C ASN A 411 22.95 -23.09 11.24
N TYR A 412 23.71 -22.04 10.93
CA TYR A 412 23.21 -20.68 10.75
C TYR A 412 23.58 -20.16 9.36
N VAL A 413 22.54 -19.98 8.54
CA VAL A 413 22.61 -19.37 7.22
C VAL A 413 22.01 -17.96 7.36
N ILE A 414 22.82 -16.91 7.22
CA ILE A 414 22.34 -15.52 7.24
C ILE A 414 22.02 -15.12 5.79
N GLY A 415 20.74 -15.04 5.45
CA GLY A 415 20.28 -14.50 4.17
C GLY A 415 19.70 -13.10 4.31
N PHE A 416 20.07 -12.21 3.38
CA PHE A 416 19.41 -10.93 3.16
C PHE A 416 18.27 -11.14 2.17
N MET A 417 17.03 -10.93 2.59
CA MET A 417 15.90 -10.97 1.66
C MET A 417 15.87 -9.70 0.82
N LEU A 418 16.07 -9.81 -0.50
CA LEU A 418 15.98 -8.70 -1.45
C LEU A 418 14.75 -8.90 -2.32
N LYS A 419 13.96 -7.85 -2.55
CA LYS A 419 12.97 -7.92 -3.63
C LYS A 419 13.67 -7.96 -4.99
N ALA A 420 13.00 -8.56 -5.97
CA ALA A 420 13.38 -8.58 -7.36
C ALA A 420 13.64 -7.16 -7.85
N CYS A 421 12.63 -6.29 -7.74
CA CYS A 421 12.80 -4.87 -7.98
C CYS A 421 13.10 -4.10 -6.69
N PHE A 422 13.99 -3.12 -6.77
CA PHE A 422 14.36 -2.23 -5.67
C PHE A 422 14.69 -0.82 -6.20
N VAL A 423 14.72 0.16 -5.31
CA VAL A 423 15.21 1.51 -5.59
C VAL A 423 16.67 1.59 -5.18
N ALA A 424 17.55 1.91 -6.13
CA ALA A 424 18.97 2.09 -5.84
C ALA A 424 19.20 3.39 -5.04
N ILE A 425 20.08 3.35 -4.04
CA ILE A 425 20.52 4.57 -3.34
C ILE A 425 21.43 5.40 -4.25
N ASP A 426 22.38 4.75 -4.92
CA ASP A 426 23.17 5.32 -6.01
C ASP A 426 22.99 4.47 -7.26
N TYR A 427 22.23 4.99 -8.22
CA TYR A 427 21.93 4.30 -9.46
C TYR A 427 23.17 4.06 -10.32
N GLU A 428 24.07 5.03 -10.41
CA GLU A 428 25.25 4.93 -11.29
C GLU A 428 26.26 3.93 -10.73
N GLU A 429 26.34 3.80 -9.41
CA GLU A 429 27.11 2.75 -8.76
C GLU A 429 26.55 1.35 -9.08
N GLU A 430 25.23 1.17 -9.00
CA GLU A 430 24.58 -0.11 -9.35
C GLU A 430 24.75 -0.48 -10.83
N VAL A 431 24.70 0.50 -11.74
CA VAL A 431 25.03 0.28 -13.17
C VAL A 431 26.47 -0.23 -13.32
N LYS A 432 27.44 0.38 -12.64
CA LYS A 432 28.85 -0.05 -12.70
C LYS A 432 29.05 -1.46 -12.14
N LYS A 433 28.39 -1.79 -11.02
CA LYS A 433 28.41 -3.15 -10.44
C LYS A 433 27.86 -4.18 -11.41
N CYS A 434 26.78 -3.83 -12.10
CA CYS A 434 26.16 -4.68 -13.12
C CYS A 434 27.07 -4.87 -14.35
N ALA A 435 27.74 -3.82 -14.81
CA ALA A 435 28.62 -3.87 -15.99
C ALA A 435 29.90 -4.69 -15.75
N ASN A 436 30.42 -4.71 -14.52
CA ASN A 436 31.65 -5.43 -14.19
C ASN A 436 31.46 -6.93 -13.92
N ASN A 437 30.30 -7.53 -14.26
CA ASN A 437 29.90 -8.89 -13.89
C ASN A 437 30.04 -9.20 -12.37
N SER A 438 30.08 -8.15 -11.55
CA SER A 438 30.09 -8.21 -10.09
C SER A 438 28.68 -8.13 -9.49
N CYS A 439 27.65 -7.96 -10.33
CA CYS A 439 26.28 -8.22 -9.91
C CYS A 439 26.13 -9.74 -9.73
N ASP A 440 25.85 -10.14 -8.49
CA ASP A 440 25.64 -11.53 -8.13
C ASP A 440 24.67 -12.24 -9.08
N VAL A 441 25.22 -13.23 -9.81
CA VAL A 441 24.61 -14.44 -10.35
C VAL A 441 23.15 -14.28 -10.83
N ASP A 442 22.97 -14.04 -12.14
CA ASP A 442 21.72 -14.19 -12.92
C ASP A 442 20.45 -14.28 -12.06
N ALA A 443 19.97 -13.14 -11.54
CA ALA A 443 18.73 -13.12 -10.79
C ALA A 443 17.60 -13.54 -11.73
N VAL A 444 17.01 -14.70 -11.44
CA VAL A 444 16.01 -15.36 -12.28
C VAL A 444 14.72 -15.52 -11.48
N VAL A 445 13.59 -15.00 -11.98
CA VAL A 445 12.26 -15.28 -11.43
C VAL A 445 11.68 -16.46 -12.19
N SER A 446 11.28 -17.51 -11.49
CA SER A 446 10.51 -18.61 -12.09
C SER A 446 9.02 -18.46 -11.78
N ILE A 447 8.18 -18.81 -12.77
CA ILE A 447 6.73 -18.96 -12.66
C ILE A 447 6.29 -20.43 -12.78
N GLU A 448 7.23 -21.38 -12.71
CA GLU A 448 6.94 -22.83 -12.82
C GLU A 448 5.92 -23.31 -11.79
N GLU A 449 5.89 -22.71 -10.60
CA GLU A 449 4.90 -23.02 -9.55
C GLU A 449 3.45 -22.68 -9.95
N PHE A 450 3.24 -21.95 -11.05
CA PHE A 450 1.93 -21.58 -11.56
C PHE A 450 1.55 -22.33 -12.85
N GLU A 451 2.19 -23.47 -13.12
CA GLU A 451 1.83 -24.38 -14.21
C GLU A 451 1.74 -23.68 -15.59
N PRO A 452 2.82 -23.00 -16.05
CA PRO A 452 2.84 -22.36 -17.36
C PRO A 452 2.67 -23.41 -18.47
N THR A 453 2.05 -23.03 -19.59
CA THR A 453 1.93 -23.92 -20.76
C THR A 453 3.28 -24.12 -21.45
N ASN A 454 3.41 -25.16 -22.28
CA ASN A 454 4.67 -25.43 -23.01
C ASN A 454 5.10 -24.30 -23.96
N GLU A 455 4.17 -23.43 -24.37
CA GLU A 455 4.43 -22.28 -25.23
C GLU A 455 4.93 -21.05 -24.45
N MET A 456 4.80 -21.08 -23.11
CA MET A 456 5.18 -20.00 -22.21
C MET A 456 6.62 -20.14 -21.74
N MET A 457 7.30 -19.00 -21.61
CA MET A 457 8.58 -18.95 -20.94
C MET A 457 8.36 -18.89 -19.43
N SER A 458 8.88 -19.88 -18.72
CA SER A 458 8.66 -20.04 -17.27
C SER A 458 9.68 -19.30 -16.39
N SER A 459 10.73 -18.72 -16.99
CA SER A 459 11.91 -18.21 -16.28
C SER A 459 12.38 -16.88 -16.86
N PHE A 460 12.53 -15.87 -15.99
CA PHE A 460 12.81 -14.48 -16.38
C PHE A 460 14.11 -13.99 -15.74
N LYS A 461 15.11 -13.67 -16.54
CA LYS A 461 16.32 -12.96 -16.10
C LYS A 461 15.99 -11.49 -15.87
N ILE A 462 16.22 -11.01 -14.65
CA ILE A 462 15.86 -9.65 -14.21
C ILE A 462 17.05 -8.71 -13.98
N ASN A 463 18.29 -9.19 -14.01
CA ASN A 463 19.58 -8.45 -13.98
C ASN A 463 19.50 -6.93 -13.66
N SER A 464 19.72 -6.05 -14.65
CA SER A 464 19.65 -4.59 -14.45
C SER A 464 18.22 -4.07 -14.33
N ALA A 465 17.21 -4.84 -14.76
CA ALA A 465 15.80 -4.46 -14.67
C ALA A 465 15.36 -4.23 -13.21
N ARG A 466 15.99 -4.93 -12.26
CA ARG A 466 15.80 -4.83 -10.81
C ARG A 466 15.80 -3.39 -10.29
N PHE A 467 16.72 -2.56 -10.76
CA PHE A 467 16.86 -1.17 -10.31
C PHE A 467 16.60 -0.16 -11.45
N ALA A 468 16.72 -0.56 -12.71
CA ALA A 468 16.47 0.34 -13.83
C ALA A 468 14.99 0.70 -14.00
N ALA A 469 14.07 -0.22 -13.70
CA ALA A 469 12.64 0.01 -13.86
C ALA A 469 12.11 1.09 -12.89
N THR A 470 12.71 1.20 -11.70
CA THR A 470 12.27 2.09 -10.61
C THR A 470 12.94 3.46 -10.65
N GLU A 471 14.08 3.60 -11.35
CA GLU A 471 14.83 4.86 -11.43
C GLU A 471 14.01 6.02 -12.02
N GLY A 472 12.98 5.72 -12.83
CA GLY A 472 12.10 6.76 -13.36
C GLY A 472 11.31 7.54 -12.29
N LEU A 473 11.15 7.01 -11.07
CA LEU A 473 10.62 7.78 -9.94
C LEU A 473 11.52 8.98 -9.59
N PHE A 474 12.84 8.84 -9.78
CA PHE A 474 13.85 9.85 -9.42
C PHE A 474 14.45 10.55 -10.66
N LYS A 475 14.33 9.93 -11.83
CA LYS A 475 14.70 10.49 -13.14
C LYS A 475 13.60 10.21 -14.18
N PRO A 476 12.47 10.94 -14.17
CA PRO A 476 11.30 10.66 -15.02
C PRO A 476 11.57 10.60 -16.53
N LYS A 477 12.60 11.29 -17.01
CA LYS A 477 13.06 11.20 -18.40
C LYS A 477 13.42 9.78 -18.84
N ARG A 478 13.78 8.88 -17.91
CA ARG A 478 14.01 7.46 -18.21
C ARG A 478 12.73 6.70 -18.56
N TRP A 479 11.58 7.20 -18.15
CA TRP A 479 10.26 6.74 -18.60
C TRP A 479 9.75 7.53 -19.81
N GLY A 480 10.57 8.41 -20.39
CA GLY A 480 10.13 9.32 -21.45
C GLY A 480 9.14 10.39 -20.99
N LEU A 481 9.03 10.62 -19.68
CA LEU A 481 8.12 11.62 -19.12
C LEU A 481 8.84 12.95 -18.88
N ASP A 482 8.18 14.04 -19.24
CA ASP A 482 8.62 15.40 -18.92
C ASP A 482 7.90 15.90 -17.66
N THR A 483 8.21 15.27 -16.53
CA THR A 483 7.71 15.64 -15.21
C THR A 483 8.85 15.68 -14.19
N LYS A 484 8.58 16.23 -13.02
CA LYS A 484 9.54 16.32 -11.92
C LYS A 484 9.66 14.98 -11.19
N ALA A 485 10.80 14.77 -10.56
CA ALA A 485 11.06 13.57 -9.78
C ALA A 485 10.23 13.55 -8.49
N LEU A 486 10.02 12.35 -7.93
CA LEU A 486 9.21 12.14 -6.72
C LEU A 486 9.64 13.03 -5.55
N HIS A 487 10.94 13.11 -5.26
CA HIS A 487 11.46 13.95 -4.17
C HIS A 487 11.22 15.44 -4.39
N GLN A 488 11.29 15.91 -5.65
CA GLN A 488 11.03 17.31 -6.01
C GLN A 488 9.55 17.64 -5.84
N LEU A 489 8.68 16.70 -6.19
CA LEU A 489 7.23 16.87 -6.03
C LEU A 489 6.80 16.85 -4.57
N VAL A 490 7.42 16.02 -3.74
CA VAL A 490 7.23 16.07 -2.28
C VAL A 490 7.67 17.42 -1.73
N PHE A 491 8.84 17.91 -2.15
CA PHE A 491 9.30 19.24 -1.77
C PHE A 491 8.32 20.34 -2.19
N GLU A 492 7.81 20.29 -3.42
CA GLU A 492 6.84 21.26 -3.93
C GLU A 492 5.51 21.24 -3.20
N ALA A 493 4.96 20.06 -2.92
CA ALA A 493 3.75 19.93 -2.11
C ALA A 493 3.95 20.58 -0.73
N VAL A 494 5.09 20.34 -0.08
CA VAL A 494 5.39 20.99 1.20
C VAL A 494 5.58 22.49 1.04
N GLN A 495 6.23 22.97 -0.02
CA GLN A 495 6.40 24.41 -0.26
C GLN A 495 5.10 25.13 -0.61
N SER A 496 4.14 24.45 -1.22
CA SER A 496 2.79 24.97 -1.48
C SER A 496 1.90 24.97 -0.23
N SER A 497 2.34 24.30 0.85
CA SER A 497 1.66 24.31 2.14
C SER A 497 1.95 25.58 2.96
N PRO A 498 1.12 25.91 3.96
CA PRO A 498 1.35 27.04 4.87
C PRO A 498 2.74 27.02 5.51
N ILE A 499 3.37 28.20 5.58
CA ILE A 499 4.79 28.33 5.97
C ILE A 499 5.11 27.75 7.35
N ASP A 500 4.19 27.92 8.30
CA ASP A 500 4.36 27.48 9.70
C ASP A 500 4.36 25.96 9.83
N SER A 501 3.72 25.26 8.89
CA SER A 501 3.58 23.80 8.91
C SER A 501 4.72 23.08 8.19
N ARG A 502 5.48 23.76 7.31
CA ARG A 502 6.45 23.12 6.40
C ARG A 502 7.51 22.31 7.13
N LYS A 503 8.05 22.82 8.25
CA LYS A 503 9.04 22.11 9.05
C LYS A 503 8.49 20.80 9.61
N THR A 504 7.24 20.81 10.06
CA THR A 504 6.54 19.62 10.56
C THR A 504 6.27 18.63 9.42
N LEU A 505 5.84 19.13 8.26
CA LEU A 505 5.56 18.30 7.08
C LEU A 505 6.80 17.59 6.54
N PHE A 506 7.97 18.26 6.49
CA PHE A 506 9.23 17.61 6.07
C PHE A 506 9.67 16.48 7.01
N ARG A 507 9.37 16.60 8.32
CA ARG A 507 9.64 15.56 9.31
C ARG A 507 8.64 14.39 9.25
N ASN A 508 7.48 14.61 8.65
CA ASN A 508 6.35 13.70 8.75
C ASN A 508 5.87 13.28 7.35
N ILE A 509 6.73 12.58 6.61
CA ILE A 509 6.39 12.02 5.29
C ILE A 509 6.01 10.55 5.47
N TYR A 510 4.79 10.15 5.11
CA TYR A 510 4.26 8.80 5.33
C TYR A 510 4.05 8.08 3.99
N LEU A 511 4.68 6.92 3.81
CA LEU A 511 4.52 6.13 2.59
C LEU A 511 3.30 5.20 2.65
N ALA A 512 2.56 5.10 1.55
CA ALA A 512 1.47 4.14 1.36
C ALA A 512 1.43 3.57 -0.06
N GLY A 513 0.64 2.51 -0.24
CA GLY A 513 0.41 1.89 -1.56
C GLY A 513 1.37 0.75 -1.89
N GLY A 514 1.09 0.01 -2.96
CA GLY A 514 1.83 -1.19 -3.35
C GLY A 514 3.30 -0.96 -3.67
N VAL A 515 3.61 0.12 -4.38
CA VAL A 515 4.99 0.44 -4.80
C VAL A 515 5.83 0.92 -3.61
N SER A 516 5.20 1.41 -2.53
CA SER A 516 5.92 1.78 -1.30
C SER A 516 6.63 0.60 -0.61
N LEU A 517 6.34 -0.63 -1.05
CA LEU A 517 7.00 -1.84 -0.58
C LEU A 517 8.32 -2.15 -1.29
N LEU A 518 8.76 -1.31 -2.24
CA LEU A 518 10.07 -1.44 -2.88
C LEU A 518 11.19 -1.13 -1.87
N PRO A 519 12.18 -2.02 -1.70
CA PRO A 519 13.34 -1.76 -0.86
C PRO A 519 14.13 -0.55 -1.36
N GLY A 520 14.67 0.27 -0.45
CA GLY A 520 15.48 1.45 -0.78
C GLY A 520 14.69 2.70 -1.13
N LEU A 521 13.36 2.59 -1.33
CA LEU A 521 12.54 3.74 -1.72
C LEU A 521 12.50 4.80 -0.62
N ALA A 522 12.27 4.39 0.64
CA ALA A 522 12.14 5.29 1.76
C ALA A 522 13.45 6.03 2.02
N GLU A 523 14.56 5.29 2.04
CA GLU A 523 15.90 5.81 2.26
C GLU A 523 16.32 6.76 1.14
N ARG A 524 16.09 6.39 -0.13
CA ARG A 524 16.41 7.27 -1.26
C ARG A 524 15.57 8.53 -1.23
N LEU A 525 14.26 8.42 -0.97
CA LEU A 525 13.37 9.56 -0.88
C LEU A 525 13.78 10.51 0.26
N GLU A 526 14.10 9.97 1.44
CA GLU A 526 14.55 10.77 2.58
C GLU A 526 15.83 11.53 2.26
N ILE A 527 16.85 10.86 1.69
CA ILE A 527 18.13 11.48 1.31
C ILE A 527 17.91 12.58 0.27
N GLU A 528 17.10 12.33 -0.77
CA GLU A 528 16.90 13.30 -1.84
C GLU A 528 16.05 14.49 -1.40
N VAL A 529 15.00 14.29 -0.60
CA VAL A 529 14.24 15.41 -0.03
C VAL A 529 15.11 16.21 0.94
N ALA A 530 15.91 15.54 1.79
CA ALA A 530 16.85 16.20 2.69
C ALA A 530 17.87 17.08 1.93
N SER A 531 18.27 16.68 0.72
CA SER A 531 19.17 17.46 -0.13
C SER A 531 18.56 18.74 -0.70
N LEU A 532 17.23 18.84 -0.75
CA LEU A 532 16.50 20.01 -1.26
C LEU A 532 16.19 21.05 -0.17
N VAL A 533 16.33 20.69 1.12
CA VAL A 533 15.99 21.55 2.25
C VAL A 533 17.23 22.04 2.98
N ALA A 534 17.08 23.11 3.77
CA ALA A 534 18.16 23.58 4.61
C ALA A 534 18.58 22.50 5.63
N PRO A 535 19.89 22.32 5.93
CA PRO A 535 20.37 21.25 6.82
C PRO A 535 19.78 21.27 8.25
N ILE A 536 19.21 22.40 8.68
CA ILE A 536 18.52 22.54 9.97
C ILE A 536 17.12 21.89 9.98
N ILE A 537 16.54 21.66 8.81
CA ILE A 537 15.25 20.99 8.66
C ILE A 537 15.52 19.49 8.67
N HIS A 538 14.98 18.80 9.67
CA HIS A 538 15.05 17.36 9.74
C HIS A 538 13.97 16.74 8.86
N THR A 539 14.39 16.10 7.78
CA THR A 539 13.52 15.30 6.91
C THR A 539 13.46 13.87 7.44
N GLN A 540 12.26 13.29 7.47
CA GLN A 540 12.09 11.90 7.90
C GLN A 540 10.92 11.24 7.14
N VAL A 541 11.16 10.03 6.65
CA VAL A 541 10.18 9.18 5.97
C VAL A 541 9.78 8.03 6.88
N HIS A 542 8.47 7.90 7.13
CA HIS A 542 7.90 6.92 8.05
C HIS A 542 7.32 5.74 7.29
N LEU A 543 7.55 4.54 7.83
CA LEU A 543 7.11 3.27 7.26
C LEU A 543 6.24 2.50 8.24
N SER A 544 5.05 2.12 7.79
CA SER A 544 4.23 1.10 8.43
C SER A 544 4.52 -0.27 7.80
N PRO A 545 4.62 -1.35 8.59
CA PRO A 545 4.57 -2.72 8.06
C PRO A 545 3.31 -2.99 7.23
N TRP A 546 2.21 -2.29 7.55
CA TRP A 546 0.89 -2.44 6.94
C TRP A 546 0.57 -1.42 5.85
N ARG A 547 1.56 -0.64 5.39
CA ARG A 547 1.38 0.44 4.41
C ARG A 547 0.72 0.03 3.08
N TYR A 548 0.74 -1.27 2.77
CA TYR A 548 0.01 -1.83 1.63
C TYR A 548 -1.51 -1.75 1.77
N ASN A 549 -2.02 -1.86 3.00
CA ASN A 549 -3.43 -1.84 3.36
C ASN A 549 -3.76 -0.64 4.26
N ALA A 550 -2.92 0.41 4.27
CA ALA A 550 -3.07 1.52 5.21
C ALA A 550 -4.42 2.25 5.05
N ALA A 551 -4.87 2.51 3.82
CA ALA A 551 -6.17 3.14 3.61
C ALA A 551 -7.33 2.29 4.16
N TYR A 552 -7.32 0.97 3.89
CA TYR A 552 -8.29 0.03 4.45
C TYR A 552 -8.28 -0.01 5.98
N LEU A 553 -7.10 -0.10 6.60
CA LEU A 553 -6.96 -0.12 8.06
C LEU A 553 -7.39 1.20 8.69
N GLY A 554 -7.08 2.32 8.05
CA GLY A 554 -7.56 3.64 8.46
C GLY A 554 -9.08 3.76 8.37
N ALA A 555 -9.68 3.13 7.35
CA ALA A 555 -11.14 3.06 7.22
C ALA A 555 -11.77 2.29 8.39
N GLN A 556 -11.14 1.22 8.88
CA GLN A 556 -11.61 0.53 10.10
C GLN A 556 -11.58 1.45 11.32
N VAL A 557 -10.53 2.26 11.48
CA VAL A 557 -10.44 3.24 12.59
C VAL A 557 -11.60 4.23 12.51
N ILE A 558 -11.85 4.82 11.33
CA ILE A 558 -12.94 5.79 11.14
C ILE A 558 -14.30 5.15 11.33
N ALA A 559 -14.54 3.97 10.74
CA ALA A 559 -15.79 3.22 10.89
C ALA A 559 -16.11 2.85 12.35
N SER A 560 -15.08 2.65 13.19
CA SER A 560 -15.23 2.39 14.63
C SER A 560 -15.49 3.63 15.48
N SER A 561 -15.43 4.83 14.88
CA SER A 561 -15.52 6.11 15.60
C SER A 561 -16.87 6.79 15.41
N THR A 562 -17.19 7.72 16.31
CA THR A 562 -18.39 8.56 16.20
C THR A 562 -18.39 9.48 14.96
N GLN A 563 -17.22 9.72 14.35
CA GLN A 563 -17.10 10.48 13.10
C GLN A 563 -17.81 9.77 11.94
N PHE A 564 -17.84 8.43 11.94
CA PHE A 564 -18.58 7.68 10.94
C PHE A 564 -20.08 7.99 11.03
N ASP A 565 -20.66 7.98 12.24
CA ASP A 565 -22.09 8.26 12.42
C ASP A 565 -22.45 9.69 12.00
N GLN A 566 -21.55 10.66 12.21
CA GLN A 566 -21.76 12.06 11.81
C GLN A 566 -21.68 12.28 10.30
N THR A 567 -20.91 11.45 9.58
CA THR A 567 -20.67 11.58 8.14
C THR A 567 -21.48 10.58 7.30
N CYS A 568 -22.22 9.69 7.96
CA CYS A 568 -23.05 8.68 7.30
C CYS A 568 -24.35 9.29 6.76
N ILE A 569 -24.56 9.14 5.46
CA ILE A 569 -25.70 9.66 4.71
C ILE A 569 -26.68 8.52 4.51
N THR A 570 -27.95 8.74 4.83
CA THR A 570 -29.05 7.79 4.53
C THR A 570 -29.71 8.13 3.20
N LEU A 571 -30.49 7.20 2.65
CA LEU A 571 -31.28 7.42 1.43
C LEU A 571 -32.19 8.65 1.54
N GLU A 572 -32.78 8.89 2.72
CA GLU A 572 -33.65 10.04 2.97
C GLU A 572 -32.91 11.37 2.87
N SER A 573 -31.67 11.42 3.38
CA SER A 573 -30.83 12.63 3.36
C SER A 573 -30.03 12.82 2.06
N LEU A 574 -30.11 11.87 1.13
CA LEU A 574 -29.25 11.84 -0.07
C LEU A 574 -29.49 13.06 -0.96
N SER A 575 -30.75 13.45 -1.20
CA SER A 575 -31.06 14.61 -2.06
C SER A 575 -30.44 15.89 -1.54
N ASP A 576 -30.51 16.11 -0.23
CA ASP A 576 -29.98 17.31 0.42
C ASP A 576 -28.45 17.32 0.37
N PHE A 577 -27.83 16.18 0.63
CA PHE A 577 -26.38 16.02 0.51
C PHE A 577 -25.89 16.28 -0.92
N LEU A 578 -26.57 15.74 -1.94
CA LEU A 578 -26.19 15.94 -3.34
C LEU A 578 -26.31 17.41 -3.77
N ASN A 579 -27.34 18.11 -3.29
CA ASN A 579 -27.49 19.55 -3.51
C ASN A 579 -26.35 20.33 -2.86
N HIS A 580 -25.94 19.97 -1.64
CA HIS A 580 -24.78 20.57 -1.00
C HIS A 580 -23.51 20.31 -1.79
N LEU A 581 -23.25 19.05 -2.17
CA LEU A 581 -22.06 18.63 -2.91
C LEU A 581 -21.86 19.40 -4.23
N GLN A 582 -22.96 19.72 -4.94
CA GLN A 582 -22.93 20.49 -6.18
C GLN A 582 -22.67 21.99 -5.96
N ASN A 583 -23.10 22.54 -4.82
CA ASN A 583 -23.00 23.96 -4.49
C ASN A 583 -21.72 24.30 -3.70
N SER A 584 -21.13 23.32 -3.02
CA SER A 584 -19.79 23.41 -2.48
C SER A 584 -18.80 23.40 -3.64
N PHE A 585 -18.27 24.59 -3.95
CA PHE A 585 -16.98 24.71 -4.62
C PHE A 585 -15.94 24.08 -3.67
N PHE A 586 -15.69 22.78 -3.85
CA PHE A 586 -14.54 22.10 -3.28
C PHE A 586 -13.31 22.45 -4.12
#